data_AF-A0A2E4D1J7-F1
#
_entry.id   AF-A0A2E4D1J7-F1
#
_cell.length_a   1.000
_cell.length_b   1.000
_cell.length_c   1.000
_cell.angle_alpha   90.00
_cell.angle_beta   90.00
_cell.angle_gamma   90.00
#
_symmetry.space_group_name_H-M   'P 1'
#
loop_
_entity.id
_entity.type
_entity.pdbx_description
1 polymer ?
#
loop_
_entity_poly.entity_id
_entity_poly.type
_entity_poly.pdbx_seq_one_letter_code
_entity_poly.pdbx_strand_id
1 'polypeptide(L)'
;MNENFPFGVNVHFIKRINKLGEYSIETYERGVGRTLSCGSGSLASSICINKKLEKDIEIIKTQSNGGTLEVSFGDASLTCKGPVKKMFDGFLELF
;
A
#
# COMPACT_ATOMS: atom_id res chain seq x y z
N MET A 1 -15.50 2.92 -20.75
CA MET A 1 -14.27 3.50 -20.15
C MET A 1 -14.68 4.43 -19.02
N ASN A 2 -13.92 4.48 -17.92
CA ASN A 2 -14.21 5.40 -16.82
C ASN A 2 -13.54 6.76 -17.09
N GLU A 3 -14.31 7.84 -17.15
CA GLU A 3 -13.80 9.18 -17.47
C GLU A 3 -12.83 9.74 -16.41
N ASN A 4 -12.98 9.35 -15.14
CA ASN A 4 -12.09 9.78 -14.06
C ASN A 4 -10.74 9.03 -14.07
N PHE A 5 -10.70 7.85 -14.70
CA PHE A 5 -9.52 6.99 -14.76
C PHE A 5 -9.32 6.47 -16.19
N PRO A 6 -9.01 7.34 -17.16
CA PRO A 6 -8.93 6.97 -18.58
C PRO A 6 -7.84 5.92 -18.85
N PHE A 7 -6.81 5.88 -18.01
CA PHE A 7 -5.71 4.92 -18.10
C PHE A 7 -5.83 3.77 -17.10
N GLY A 8 -6.98 3.60 -16.42
CA GLY A 8 -7.14 2.68 -15.29
C GLY A 8 -6.51 3.20 -14.00
N VAL A 9 -6.70 2.46 -12.90
CA VAL A 9 -6.25 2.88 -11.56
C VAL A 9 -5.96 1.68 -10.68
N ASN A 10 -5.10 1.85 -9.68
CA ASN A 10 -4.97 0.88 -8.58
C ASN A 10 -6.10 1.11 -7.57
N VAL A 11 -6.71 0.02 -7.09
CA VAL A 11 -7.80 0.09 -6.12
C VAL A 11 -7.36 -0.63 -4.84
N HIS A 12 -7.55 0.04 -3.70
CA HIS A 12 -7.16 -0.47 -2.40
C HIS A 12 -8.37 -0.48 -1.48
N PHE A 13 -8.70 -1.65 -0.94
CA PHE A 13 -9.77 -1.83 0.03
C PHE A 13 -9.17 -1.85 1.42
N ILE A 14 -9.62 -0.93 2.28
CA ILE A 14 -9.07 -0.74 3.62
C ILE A 14 -10.08 -1.19 4.68
N LYS A 15 -9.60 -1.91 5.70
CA LYS A 15 -10.39 -2.29 6.88
C LYS A 15 -9.62 -1.94 8.14
N ARG A 16 -10.20 -1.12 9.01
CA ARG A 16 -9.65 -0.82 10.33
C ARG A 16 -9.62 -2.10 11.18
N ILE A 17 -8.45 -2.43 11.73
CA ILE A 17 -8.27 -3.59 12.61
C ILE A 17 -8.46 -3.17 14.06
N ASN A 18 -7.89 -2.03 14.45
CA ASN A 18 -7.99 -1.51 15.81
C ASN A 18 -7.96 0.04 15.82
N LYS A 19 -7.98 0.63 17.01
CA LYS A 19 -7.89 2.09 17.21
C LYS A 19 -6.46 2.63 17.29
N LEU A 20 -5.45 1.78 17.14
CA LEU A 20 -4.03 2.09 17.28
C LEU A 20 -3.33 2.22 15.91
N GLY A 21 -4.07 2.62 14.87
CA GLY A 21 -3.51 2.84 13.53
C GLY A 21 -3.20 1.56 12.74
N GLU A 22 -3.79 0.41 13.08
CA GLU A 22 -3.62 -0.81 12.28
C GLU A 22 -4.79 -1.07 11.33
N TYR A 23 -4.44 -1.36 10.07
CA TYR A 23 -5.36 -1.52 8.96
C TYR A 23 -5.00 -2.74 8.12
N SER A 24 -6.00 -3.49 7.67
CA SER A 24 -5.84 -4.51 6.64
C SER A 24 -6.10 -3.90 5.28
N ILE A 25 -5.28 -4.26 4.28
CA ILE A 25 -5.38 -3.77 2.91
C ILE A 25 -5.42 -4.93 1.93
N GLU A 26 -6.41 -4.93 1.05
CA GLU A 26 -6.40 -5.69 -0.20
C GLU A 26 -6.21 -4.77 -1.38
N THR A 27 -5.41 -5.20 -2.37
CA THR A 27 -5.02 -4.37 -3.50
C THR A 27 -5.35 -5.05 -4.82
N TYR A 28 -5.85 -4.26 -5.76
CA TYR A 28 -6.01 -4.60 -7.17
C TYR A 28 -5.20 -3.61 -7.99
N GLU A 29 -4.12 -4.09 -8.58
CA GLU A 29 -3.19 -3.27 -9.36
C GLU A 29 -3.58 -3.28 -10.84
N ARG A 30 -3.54 -2.10 -11.44
CA ARG A 30 -3.83 -1.89 -12.85
C ARG A 30 -2.90 -2.75 -13.70
N GLY A 31 -3.49 -3.55 -14.59
CA GLY A 31 -2.73 -4.42 -15.51
C GLY A 31 -2.16 -5.68 -14.87
N VAL A 32 -2.41 -5.91 -13.57
CA VAL A 32 -1.91 -7.09 -12.83
C VAL A 32 -3.06 -7.87 -12.18
N GLY A 33 -4.01 -7.19 -11.55
CA GLY A 33 -5.06 -7.80 -10.73
C GLY A 33 -4.69 -7.82 -9.25
N ARG A 34 -5.12 -8.85 -8.52
CA ARG A 34 -4.87 -8.95 -7.08
C ARG A 34 -3.40 -9.29 -6.81
N THR A 35 -2.69 -8.42 -6.11
CA THR A 35 -1.30 -8.64 -5.67
C THR A 35 -1.23 -8.86 -4.16
N LEU A 36 -0.12 -9.43 -3.67
CA LEU A 36 0.04 -9.73 -2.24
C LEU A 36 0.28 -8.47 -1.41
N SER A 37 0.93 -7.45 -1.99
CA SER A 37 1.24 -6.17 -1.35
C SER A 37 1.50 -5.11 -2.42
N CYS A 38 1.24 -3.84 -2.09
CA CYS A 38 1.52 -2.69 -2.94
C CYS A 38 2.00 -1.52 -2.08
N GLY A 39 3.30 -1.19 -2.12
CA GLY A 39 3.88 -0.15 -1.25
C GLY A 39 3.29 1.25 -1.50
N SER A 40 3.12 1.64 -2.76
CA SER A 40 2.46 2.90 -3.11
C SER A 40 0.99 2.91 -2.72
N GLY A 41 0.31 1.75 -2.81
CA GLY A 41 -1.05 1.56 -2.32
C GLY A 41 -1.19 1.75 -0.81
N SER A 42 -0.24 1.24 -0.02
CA SER A 42 -0.16 1.48 1.42
C SER A 42 0.03 2.96 1.74
N LEU A 43 0.92 3.67 1.04
CA LEU A 43 1.11 5.11 1.21
C LEU A 43 -0.17 5.90 0.92
N ALA A 44 -0.80 5.65 -0.23
CA ALA A 44 -2.04 6.32 -0.62
C ALA A 44 -3.18 6.05 0.37
N SER A 45 -3.30 4.80 0.82
CA SER A 45 -4.28 4.38 1.81
C SER A 45 -4.07 5.08 3.15
N SER A 46 -2.83 5.16 3.63
CA SER A 46 -2.48 5.87 4.86
C SER A 46 -2.86 7.35 4.79
N ILE A 47 -2.59 8.03 3.66
CA ILE A 47 -3.02 9.42 3.46
C ILE A 47 -4.55 9.54 3.55
N CYS A 48 -5.29 8.65 2.90
CA CYS A 48 -6.75 8.63 2.95
C CYS A 48 -7.28 8.40 4.37
N ILE A 49 -6.70 7.44 5.10
CA ILE A 49 -7.03 7.16 6.50
C ILE A 49 -6.83 8.41 7.36
N ASN A 50 -5.64 9.02 7.27
CA ASN A 50 -5.30 10.18 8.08
C ASN A 50 -6.23 11.39 7.78
N LYS A 51 -6.59 11.58 6.51
CA LYS A 51 -7.47 12.68 6.09
C LYS A 51 -8.96 12.45 6.37
N LYS A 52 -9.44 11.20 6.37
CA LYS A 52 -10.88 10.89 6.32
C LYS A 52 -11.42 10.06 7.47
N LEU A 53 -10.59 9.22 8.10
CA LEU A 53 -11.05 8.26 9.11
C LEU A 53 -10.49 8.58 10.50
N GLU A 54 -9.20 8.85 10.60
CA GLU A 54 -8.51 9.07 11.87
C GLU A 54 -7.45 10.15 11.70
N LYS A 55 -7.73 11.35 12.20
CA LYS A 55 -6.78 12.46 12.10
C LYS A 55 -5.59 12.26 13.04
N ASP A 56 -4.46 12.85 12.65
CA ASP A 56 -3.27 13.01 13.49
C ASP A 56 -2.61 11.70 13.95
N ILE A 57 -2.76 10.62 13.17
CA ILE A 57 -1.96 9.41 13.36
C ILE A 57 -0.58 9.59 12.73
N GLU A 58 0.47 9.54 13.56
CA GLU A 58 1.87 9.64 13.13
C GLU A 58 2.35 8.39 12.38
N ILE A 59 1.89 7.20 12.80
CA ILE A 59 2.29 5.91 12.24
C ILE A 59 1.07 5.04 11.95
N ILE A 60 0.91 4.62 10.70
CA ILE A 60 -0.11 3.67 10.26
C ILE A 60 0.56 2.36 9.85
N LYS A 61 0.08 1.24 10.39
CA LYS A 61 0.49 -0.10 9.96
C LYS A 61 -0.54 -0.67 9.01
N THR A 62 -0.08 -1.05 7.81
CA THR A 62 -0.90 -1.68 6.78
C THR A 62 -0.52 -3.15 6.66
N GLN A 63 -1.49 -4.03 6.90
CA GLN A 63 -1.34 -5.48 6.86
C GLN A 63 -1.90 -6.02 5.54
N SER A 64 -1.08 -6.77 4.81
CA SER A 64 -1.44 -7.41 3.55
C SER A 64 -0.97 -8.87 3.55
N ASN A 65 -1.36 -9.65 2.54
CA ASN A 65 -0.89 -11.04 2.41
C ASN A 65 0.63 -11.12 2.13
N GLY A 66 1.23 -10.05 1.61
CA GLY A 66 2.67 -9.93 1.38
C GLY A 66 3.45 -9.44 2.61
N GLY A 67 2.77 -9.21 3.74
CA GLY A 67 3.36 -8.76 4.98
C GLY A 67 2.87 -7.38 5.42
N THR A 68 3.46 -6.89 6.52
CA THR A 68 3.12 -5.61 7.14
C THR A 68 4.07 -4.52 6.68
N LEU A 69 3.50 -3.37 6.30
CA LEU A 69 4.23 -2.13 6.04
C LEU A 69 3.89 -1.10 7.10
N GLU A 70 4.91 -0.41 7.61
CA GLU A 70 4.78 0.73 8.50
C GLU A 70 4.94 2.03 7.70
N VAL A 71 3.92 2.89 7.77
CA VAL A 71 3.91 4.20 7.12
C VAL A 71 3.99 5.29 8.17
N SER A 72 5.04 6.10 8.14
CA SER A 72 5.22 7.24 9.04
C SER A 72 5.08 8.56 8.29
N PHE A 73 4.35 9.50 8.88
CA PHE A 73 4.17 10.86 8.36
C PHE A 73 5.29 11.78 8.88
N GLY A 74 5.97 12.47 7.97
CA GLY A 74 6.83 13.60 8.27
C GLY A 74 6.22 14.90 7.73
N ASP A 75 6.93 16.01 7.91
CA ASP A 75 6.41 17.36 7.61
C ASP A 75 5.88 17.52 6.17
N ALA A 76 6.62 16.99 5.18
CA ALA A 76 6.27 17.07 3.76
C ALA A 76 6.53 15.75 3.01
N SER A 77 6.65 14.64 3.74
CA SER A 77 7.00 13.34 3.18
C SER A 77 6.31 12.21 3.94
N LEU A 78 6.24 11.05 3.28
CA LEU A 78 5.88 9.80 3.93
C LEU A 78 7.02 8.82 3.76
N THR A 79 7.29 8.05 4.80
CA THR A 79 8.21 6.91 4.72
C THR A 79 7.42 5.61 4.80
N CYS A 80 7.86 4.59 4.07
CA CYS A 80 7.28 3.26 4.08
C CYS A 80 8.37 2.26 4.40
N LYS A 81 8.23 1.52 5.49
CA LYS A 81 9.18 0.49 5.92
C LYS A 81 8.51 -0.87 5.88
N GLY A 82 9.26 -1.87 5.41
CA GLY A 82 8.81 -3.24 5.30
C GLY A 82 9.97 -4.20 5.07
N PRO A 83 9.75 -5.50 5.24
CA PRO A 83 10.77 -6.51 4.99
C PRO A 83 11.08 -6.61 3.48
N VAL A 84 12.36 -6.82 3.16
CA VAL A 84 12.82 -7.14 1.81
C VAL A 84 13.73 -8.36 1.90
N LYS A 85 13.54 -9.33 1.01
CA LYS A 85 14.36 -10.54 0.95
C LYS A 85 14.78 -10.82 -0.49
N LYS A 86 16.09 -10.96 -0.69
CA LYS A 86 16.64 -11.46 -1.95
C LYS A 86 16.37 -12.97 -2.05
N MET A 87 15.72 -13.40 -3.13
CA MET A 87 15.34 -14.81 -3.30
C MET A 87 16.37 -15.62 -4.09
N PHE A 88 16.91 -15.06 -5.18
CA PHE A 88 17.93 -15.70 -6.01
C PHE A 88 18.69 -14.65 -6.84
N ASP A 89 19.77 -15.09 -7.47
CA ASP A 89 20.50 -14.39 -8.54
C ASP A 89 20.59 -15.33 -9.76
N GLY A 90 20.59 -14.78 -10.97
CA GLY A 90 20.69 -15.58 -12.18
C GLY A 90 20.78 -14.75 -13.46
N PHE A 91 20.86 -15.44 -14.59
CA PHE A 91 20.87 -14.86 -15.93
C PHE A 91 19.62 -15.30 -16.69
N LEU A 92 19.04 -14.41 -17.49
CA LEU A 92 17.92 -14.70 -18.38
C LEU A 92 18.37 -14.49 -19.82
N GLU A 93 18.36 -15.57 -20.61
CA GLU A 93 18.52 -15.48 -22.06
C GLU A 93 17.15 -15.19 -22.68
N LEU A 94 17.11 -14.17 -23.54
CA LEU A 94 15.93 -13.82 -24.31
C LEU A 94 16.16 -14.29 -25.75
N PHE A 95 15.16 -14.98 -26.31
CA PHE A 95 15.16 -15.47 -27.69
C PHE A 95 14.91 -14.34 -28.70
#